data_AF-A0A2D7XQP2-F1
#
_entry.id   AF-A0A2D7XQP2-F1
#
_cell.length_a   1.000
_cell.length_b   1.000
_cell.length_c   1.000
_cell.angle_alpha   90.00
_cell.angle_beta   90.00
_cell.angle_gamma   90.00
#
_symmetry.space_group_name_H-M   'P 1'
#
loop_
_entity.id
_entity.type
_entity.pdbx_description
1 polymer ?
#
loop_
_entity_poly.entity_id
_entity_poly.type
_entity_poly.pdbx_seq_one_letter_code
_entity_poly.pdbx_strand_id
1 'polypeptide(L)'
;MDTTQMVTVPVSEGGWSFSFELTLEQACEILNSQVGDIIKLNETREQIYVQDDATLSHTRAANFLSHNDGSTSEGLQREATFSILNKMISEGAWESDDEELR
;
A
#
# COMPACT_ATOMS: atom_id res chain seq x y z
N MET A 1 -2.95 -4.69 19.07
CA MET A 1 -3.38 -4.59 17.66
C MET A 1 -2.35 -3.71 17.01
N ASP A 2 -1.75 -4.14 15.91
CA ASP A 2 -0.83 -3.28 15.17
C ASP A 2 -1.62 -2.09 14.63
N THR A 3 -1.18 -0.87 14.94
CA THR A 3 -1.83 0.34 14.46
C THR A 3 -1.78 0.36 12.94
N THR A 4 -2.93 0.49 12.31
CA THR A 4 -3.05 0.67 10.86
C THR A 4 -3.26 2.15 10.55
N GLN A 5 -2.76 2.57 9.39
CA GLN A 5 -3.01 3.91 8.87
C GLN A 5 -3.57 3.84 7.45
N MET A 6 -4.54 4.71 7.19
CA MET A 6 -5.13 4.87 5.86
C MET A 6 -4.17 5.65 4.97
N VAL A 7 -3.70 5.02 3.89
CA VAL A 7 -2.80 5.64 2.91
C VAL A 7 -3.59 5.87 1.63
N THR A 8 -3.53 7.10 1.10
CA THR A 8 -4.20 7.48 -0.14
C THR A 8 -3.17 7.81 -1.21
N VAL A 9 -3.20 7.09 -2.33
CA VAL A 9 -2.18 7.13 -3.37
C VAL A 9 -2.82 7.41 -4.74
N PRO A 10 -2.22 8.26 -5.58
CA PRO A 10 -2.71 8.48 -6.93
C PRO A 10 -2.61 7.21 -7.80
N VAL A 11 -3.66 6.96 -8.58
CA VAL A 11 -3.71 5.92 -9.59
C VAL A 11 -3.04 6.43 -10.88
N SER A 12 -2.21 5.60 -11.49
CA SER A 12 -1.43 5.90 -12.69
C SER A 12 -2.30 6.31 -13.88
N GLU A 13 -3.52 5.78 -13.96
CA GLU A 13 -4.48 6.08 -15.02
C GLU A 13 -5.79 6.62 -14.43
N GLY A 14 -6.29 7.73 -14.98
CA GLY A 14 -7.63 8.25 -14.66
C GLY A 14 -7.71 9.42 -13.68
N GLY A 15 -6.58 9.86 -13.09
CA GLY A 15 -6.52 11.13 -12.33
C GLY A 15 -7.28 11.13 -10.99
N TRP A 16 -7.45 9.95 -10.39
CA TRP A 16 -8.07 9.76 -9.08
C TRP A 16 -7.10 9.05 -8.13
N SER A 17 -7.45 8.94 -6.84
CA SER A 17 -6.61 8.32 -5.82
C SER A 17 -7.33 7.16 -5.14
N PHE A 18 -6.57 6.11 -4.81
CA PHE A 18 -7.05 4.92 -4.12
C PHE A 18 -6.53 4.91 -2.67
N SER A 19 -7.37 4.49 -1.74
CA SER A 19 -7.05 4.45 -0.30
C SER A 19 -7.08 3.02 0.24
N PHE A 20 -6.10 2.67 1.05
CA PHE A 20 -5.97 1.34 1.69
C PHE A 20 -5.24 1.44 3.02
N GLU A 21 -5.44 0.45 3.89
CA GLU A 21 -4.86 0.43 5.23
C GLU A 21 -3.53 -0.33 5.27
N LEU A 22 -2.55 0.22 5.98
CA LEU A 22 -1.23 -0.38 6.17
C LEU A 22 -0.77 -0.32 7.63
N THR A 23 -0.06 -1.35 8.08
CA THR A 23 0.82 -1.23 9.25
C THR A 23 2.12 -0.51 8.88
N LEU A 24 2.87 -0.07 9.90
CA LEU A 24 4.22 0.47 9.70
C LEU A 24 5.14 -0.55 9.03
N GLU A 25 5.05 -1.83 9.41
CA GLU A 25 5.82 -2.92 8.81
C GLU A 25 5.52 -3.04 7.32
N GLN A 26 4.24 -3.05 6.92
CA GLN A 26 3.84 -3.13 5.51
C GLN A 26 4.28 -1.89 4.71
N ALA A 27 4.21 -0.69 5.30
CA ALA A 27 4.73 0.52 4.67
C ALA A 27 6.25 0.40 4.41
N CYS A 28 7.01 -0.10 5.38
CA CYS A 28 8.44 -0.35 5.24
C CYS A 28 8.74 -1.45 4.21
N GLU A 29 7.94 -2.52 4.14
CA GLU A 29 8.08 -3.55 3.11
C GLU A 29 7.88 -2.98 1.70
N ILE A 30 6.84 -2.15 1.50
CA ILE A 30 6.61 -1.48 0.22
C ILE A 30 7.80 -0.60 -0.17
N LEU A 31 8.36 0.18 0.77
CA LEU A 31 9.52 1.05 0.51
C LEU A 31 10.80 0.30 0.14
N ASN A 32 10.99 -0.92 0.66
CA ASN A 32 12.17 -1.74 0.39
C ASN A 32 11.98 -2.76 -0.74
N SER A 33 10.79 -2.80 -1.33
CA SER A 33 10.42 -3.80 -2.33
C SER A 33 11.11 -3.60 -3.69
N GLN A 34 11.28 -4.69 -4.42
CA GLN A 34 11.82 -4.76 -5.79
C GLN A 34 10.75 -5.22 -6.77
N VAL A 35 10.97 -4.98 -8.07
CA VAL A 35 10.07 -5.46 -9.13
C VAL A 35 9.90 -6.97 -9.02
N GLY A 36 8.65 -7.43 -9.01
CA GLY A 36 8.29 -8.83 -8.81
C GLY A 36 7.88 -9.19 -7.38
N ASP A 37 8.12 -8.33 -6.39
CA ASP A 37 7.76 -8.60 -5.00
C ASP A 37 6.24 -8.54 -4.78
N ILE A 38 5.77 -9.32 -3.79
CA ILE A 38 4.37 -9.36 -3.35
C ILE A 38 4.32 -9.08 -1.85
N ILE A 39 3.67 -7.99 -1.48
CA ILE A 39 3.43 -7.57 -0.10
C ILE A 39 1.99 -7.90 0.27
N LYS A 40 1.77 -8.65 1.35
CA LYS A 40 0.42 -9.01 1.82
C LYS A 40 -0.10 -7.96 2.78
N LEU A 41 -1.32 -7.48 2.54
CA LEU A 41 -1.96 -6.49 3.40
C LEU A 41 -2.81 -7.17 4.48
N ASN A 42 -3.16 -6.40 5.53
CA ASN A 42 -3.89 -6.90 6.69
C ASN A 42 -5.33 -7.27 6.37
N GLU A 43 -5.98 -6.60 5.42
CA GLU A 43 -7.28 -7.05 4.93
C GLU A 43 -7.12 -8.44 4.31
N THR A 44 -7.84 -9.42 4.86
CA THR A 44 -7.84 -10.78 4.33
C THR A 44 -8.16 -10.73 2.83
N ARG A 45 -7.12 -11.01 2.03
CA ARG A 45 -7.12 -11.02 0.56
C ARG A 45 -6.76 -9.70 -0.11
N GLU A 46 -5.98 -8.81 0.48
CA GLU A 46 -5.37 -7.69 -0.25
C GLU A 46 -3.84 -7.85 -0.34
N GLN A 47 -3.27 -7.41 -1.45
CA GLN A 47 -1.83 -7.45 -1.68
C GLN A 47 -1.40 -6.33 -2.62
N ILE A 48 -0.14 -5.90 -2.46
CA ILE A 48 0.56 -5.05 -3.40
C ILE A 48 1.54 -5.93 -4.19
N TYR A 49 1.43 -5.92 -5.52
CA TYR A 49 2.42 -6.49 -6.42
C TYR A 49 3.25 -5.37 -7.02
N VAL A 50 4.57 -5.49 -6.99
CA VAL A 50 5.47 -4.52 -7.60
C VAL A 50 5.59 -4.83 -9.09
N GLN A 51 4.74 -4.19 -9.89
CA GLN A 51 4.61 -4.47 -11.32
C GLN A 51 5.86 -4.07 -12.11
N ASP A 52 6.33 -2.84 -11.90
CA ASP A 52 7.50 -2.27 -12.57
C ASP A 52 8.09 -1.10 -11.74
N ASP A 53 9.05 -0.38 -12.31
CA ASP A 53 9.72 0.74 -11.65
C ASP A 53 8.80 1.95 -11.42
N ALA A 54 7.67 2.03 -12.13
CA ALA A 54 6.71 3.14 -12.04
C ALA A 54 5.40 2.76 -11.33
N THR A 55 5.05 1.48 -11.27
CA THR A 55 3.70 1.02 -10.92
C THR A 55 3.70 -0.04 -9.82
N LEU A 56 2.84 0.15 -8.83
CA LEU A 56 2.45 -0.86 -7.84
C LEU A 56 1.01 -1.30 -8.13
N SER A 57 0.76 -2.59 -8.35
CA SER A 57 -0.60 -3.10 -8.52
C SER A 57 -1.21 -3.44 -7.17
N HIS A 58 -2.23 -2.71 -6.74
CA HIS A 58 -3.07 -3.14 -5.63
C HIS A 58 -4.08 -4.16 -6.13
N THR A 59 -4.10 -5.36 -5.54
CA THR A 59 -5.01 -6.44 -5.94
C THR A 59 -5.73 -7.05 -4.76
N ARG A 60 -7.04 -7.27 -4.93
CA ARG A 60 -7.85 -8.08 -4.01
C ARG A 60 -7.85 -9.54 -4.48
N ALA A 61 -7.18 -10.40 -3.73
CA ALA A 61 -7.01 -11.84 -3.95
C ALA A 61 -8.32 -12.62 -3.79
N ALA A 62 -9.23 -12.48 -4.75
CA ALA A 62 -10.23 -13.51 -5.01
C ALA A 62 -9.62 -14.67 -5.82
N ASN A 63 -8.68 -14.41 -6.74
CA ASN A 63 -8.25 -15.39 -7.76
C ASN A 63 -6.79 -15.21 -8.25
N PHE A 64 -5.78 -15.32 -7.37
CA PHE A 64 -4.37 -15.23 -7.79
C PHE A 64 -3.93 -16.33 -8.80
N LEU A 65 -4.66 -17.43 -8.91
CA LEU A 65 -4.37 -18.50 -9.87
C LEU A 65 -5.09 -18.33 -11.22
N SER A 66 -5.96 -17.33 -11.37
CA SER A 66 -6.65 -17.07 -12.63
C SER A 66 -6.08 -15.82 -13.28
N HIS A 67 -5.27 -16.00 -14.32
CA HIS A 67 -4.84 -14.92 -15.22
C HIS A 67 -6.00 -14.31 -16.03
N ASN A 68 -7.26 -14.64 -15.71
CA ASN A 68 -8.45 -14.13 -16.37
C ASN A 68 -9.60 -13.98 -15.36
N ASP A 69 -10.38 -12.93 -15.54
CA ASP A 69 -11.65 -12.63 -14.86
C ASP A 69 -11.58 -12.04 -13.44
N GLY A 70 -11.40 -10.72 -13.40
CA GLY A 70 -12.15 -9.87 -12.47
C GLY A 70 -11.42 -9.42 -11.20
N SER A 71 -10.09 -9.47 -11.14
CA SER A 71 -9.36 -8.76 -10.08
C SER A 71 -9.37 -7.27 -10.42
N THR A 72 -10.02 -6.44 -9.59
CA THR A 72 -9.85 -4.98 -9.63
C THR A 72 -8.40 -4.69 -9.23
N SER A 73 -7.54 -4.53 -10.23
CA SER A 73 -6.15 -4.14 -10.04
C SER A 73 -6.04 -2.64 -10.25
N GLU A 74 -5.78 -1.89 -9.19
CA GLU A 74 -5.47 -0.46 -9.32
C GLU A 74 -3.96 -0.30 -9.49
N GLY A 75 -3.55 0.34 -10.59
CA GLY A 75 -2.15 0.68 -10.83
C GLY A 75 -1.80 1.96 -10.09
N LEU A 76 -1.10 1.86 -8.97
CA LEU A 76 -0.68 2.99 -8.14
C LEU A 76 0.67 3.55 -8.60
N GLN A 77 0.83 4.87 -8.56
CA GLN A 77 2.08 5.53 -8.91
C GLN A 77 3.15 5.28 -7.84
N ARG A 78 4.16 4.47 -8.16
CA ARG A 78 5.18 4.01 -7.19
C ARG A 78 5.94 5.14 -6.52
N GLU A 79 6.41 6.11 -7.30
CA GLU A 79 7.15 7.27 -6.78
C GLU A 79 6.30 8.10 -5.80
N ALA A 80 5.02 8.30 -6.13
CA ALA A 80 4.08 9.00 -5.27
C ALA A 80 3.79 8.20 -4.00
N THR A 81 3.57 6.88 -4.11
CA THR A 81 3.42 5.99 -2.95
C THR A 81 4.61 6.12 -2.02
N PHE A 82 5.83 6.03 -2.54
CA PHE A 82 7.05 6.11 -1.74
C PHE A 82 7.18 7.46 -1.05
N SER A 83 6.87 8.55 -1.75
CA SER A 83 6.90 9.89 -1.18
C SER A 83 5.89 10.05 -0.04
N ILE A 84 4.68 9.52 -0.20
CA ILE A 84 3.60 9.56 0.80
C ILE A 84 3.97 8.73 2.02
N LEU A 85 4.45 7.49 1.82
CA LEU A 85 4.84 6.62 2.93
C LEU A 85 6.01 7.19 3.74
N ASN A 86 7.06 7.68 3.08
CA ASN A 86 8.18 8.33 3.77
C ASN A 86 7.73 9.54 4.59
N LYS A 87 6.81 10.34 4.04
CA LYS A 87 6.22 11.48 4.75
C LYS A 87 5.45 11.02 5.99
N MET A 88 4.53 10.07 5.85
CA MET A 88 3.72 9.56 6.96
C MET A 88 4.59 8.96 8.07
N ILE A 89 5.64 8.21 7.71
CA ILE A 89 6.59 7.65 8.69
C ILE A 89 7.33 8.78 9.42
N SER A 90 7.78 9.80 8.70
CA SER A 90 8.49 10.95 9.29
C SER A 90 7.60 11.82 10.19
N GLU A 91 6.31 11.84 9.92
CA GLU A 91 5.29 12.56 10.71
C GLU A 91 4.76 11.74 11.88
N GLY A 92 5.31 10.54 12.14
CA GLY A 92 4.90 9.70 13.26
C GLY A 92 3.49 9.13 13.09
N ALA A 93 3.00 8.96 11.86
CA ALA A 93 1.60 8.55 11.62
C ALA A 93 1.24 7.23 12.31
N TRP A 94 2.19 6.32 12.56
CA TRP A 94 1.95 5.05 13.25
C TRP A 94 2.26 5.09 14.76
N GLU A 95 2.69 6.22 15.29
CA GLU A 95 2.90 6.41 16.73
C GLU A 95 1.53 6.66 17.38
N SER A 96 1.15 5.85 18.37
CA SER A 96 -0.10 6.06 19.11
C SER A 96 -0.04 7.38 19.88
N ASP A 97 -1.14 8.15 19.90
CA ASP A 97 -1.37 9.34 20.75
C ASP A 97 -1.41 9.02 22.27
N ASP A 98 -0.68 8.01 22.74
CA ASP A 98 -0.56 7.66 24.17
C ASP A 98 0.38 8.61 24.95
N GLU A 99 0.74 9.75 24.36
CA GLU A 99 1.59 10.78 24.98
C GLU A 99 0.89 12.13 25.20
N GLU A 100 -0.45 12.18 25.29
CA GLU A 100 -1.20 13.35 25.82
C GLU A 100 -1.72 13.17 27.26
N LEU A 101 -0.98 12.44 28.12
CA LEU A 101 -1.22 12.39 29.57
C LEU A 101 0.08 12.43 30.39
N ARG A 102 0.92 13.47 30.21
CA ARG A 102 1.94 13.84 31.21
C ARG A 102 2.07 15.34 31.41
#